data_AF-A0A374AZB2-F1
#
_entry.id   AF-A0A374AZB2-F1
#
_cell.length_a   1.000
_cell.length_b   1.000
_cell.length_c   1.000
_cell.angle_alpha   90.00
_cell.angle_beta   90.00
_cell.angle_gamma   90.00
#
_symmetry.space_group_name_H-M   'P 1'
#
loop_
_entity.id
_entity.type
_entity.pdbx_description
1 polymer ?
#
loop_
_entity_poly.entity_id
_entity_poly.type
_entity_poly.pdbx_seq_one_letter_code
_entity_poly.pdbx_strand_id
1 'polypeptide(L)'
;MRGKKPKERQRYVLRVNETLVEVTRDVYLAWYQSRRKERYQLEKMQKNGVCGIEKVGETSYNSYLHILSPEEIVIRVSEIQELQEALKYLSEEEMELIRLLFFEEYTVKKTAQYFGCCTKTIRNRKNKVLQKLKDRLETL
;
A
#
# COMPACT_ATOMS: atom_id res chain seq x y z
N MET A 1 -0.69 -8.20 38.72
CA MET A 1 -1.66 -8.96 39.53
C MET A 1 -1.42 -10.45 39.30
N ARG A 2 -1.16 -11.25 40.34
CA ARG A 2 -1.05 -12.72 40.21
C ARG A 2 -2.45 -13.26 39.93
N GLY A 3 -2.70 -13.72 38.71
CA GLY A 3 -3.93 -14.40 38.35
C GLY A 3 -4.16 -15.63 39.23
N LYS A 4 -5.43 -16.04 39.42
CA LYS A 4 -5.77 -17.25 40.16
C LYS A 4 -4.99 -18.45 39.58
N LYS A 5 -4.40 -19.27 40.44
CA LYS A 5 -3.70 -20.50 40.02
C LYS A 5 -4.69 -21.38 39.23
N PRO A 6 -4.34 -21.87 38.02
CA PRO A 6 -5.22 -22.74 37.26
C PRO A 6 -5.51 -24.02 38.05
N LYS A 7 -6.78 -24.43 38.11
CA LYS A 7 -7.19 -25.69 38.73
C LYS A 7 -6.54 -26.86 37.99
N GLU A 8 -5.90 -27.76 38.74
CA GLU A 8 -5.30 -28.96 38.17
C GLU A 8 -6.37 -29.96 37.72
N ARG A 9 -6.10 -30.61 36.59
CA ARG A 9 -6.99 -31.58 35.94
C ARG A 9 -6.24 -32.89 35.77
N GLN A 10 -6.97 -33.99 35.74
CA GLN A 10 -6.40 -35.32 35.53
C GLN A 10 -5.81 -35.50 34.13
N ARG A 11 -6.41 -34.87 33.10
CA ARG A 11 -5.95 -34.91 31.71
C ARG A 11 -6.04 -33.54 31.05
N TYR A 12 -5.13 -33.25 30.14
CA TYR A 12 -5.10 -32.02 29.35
C TYR A 12 -5.14 -32.37 27.87
N VAL A 13 -6.09 -31.79 27.12
CA VAL A 13 -6.31 -32.12 25.71
C VAL A 13 -6.38 -30.84 24.91
N LEU A 14 -5.65 -30.79 23.79
CA LEU A 14 -5.73 -29.71 22.81
C LEU A 14 -6.44 -30.19 21.55
N ARG A 15 -7.30 -29.34 21.01
CA ARG A 15 -7.86 -29.54 19.68
C ARG A 15 -6.97 -28.83 18.66
N VAL A 16 -6.30 -29.61 17.83
CA VAL A 16 -5.53 -29.13 16.68
C VAL A 16 -6.27 -29.63 15.44
N ASN A 17 -6.78 -28.69 14.63
CA ASN A 17 -7.71 -28.97 13.54
C ASN A 17 -8.96 -29.74 14.04
N GLU A 18 -9.10 -31.01 13.68
CA GLU A 18 -10.20 -31.90 14.09
C GLU A 18 -9.76 -33.02 15.04
N THR A 19 -8.48 -33.08 15.39
CA THR A 19 -7.93 -34.11 16.26
C THR A 19 -7.78 -33.63 17.70
N LEU A 20 -8.09 -34.51 18.65
CA LEU A 20 -7.86 -34.32 20.07
C LEU A 20 -6.53 -34.95 20.47
N VAL A 21 -5.58 -34.13 20.89
CA VAL A 21 -4.24 -34.56 21.30
C VAL A 21 -4.11 -34.37 22.81
N GLU A 22 -3.84 -35.46 23.54
CA GLU A 22 -3.50 -35.38 24.96
C GLU A 22 -2.09 -34.79 25.12
N VAL A 23 -1.97 -33.79 25.97
CA VAL A 23 -0.74 -33.02 26.18
C VAL A 23 -0.42 -32.92 27.67
N THR A 24 0.80 -32.51 27.98
CA THR A 24 1.16 -32.19 29.35
C THR A 24 0.52 -30.86 29.78
N ARG A 25 0.38 -30.69 31.10
CA ARG A 25 -0.15 -29.47 31.73
C ARG A 25 0.55 -28.21 31.23
N ASP A 26 1.88 -28.24 31.14
CA ASP A 26 2.68 -27.07 30.79
C ASP A 26 2.47 -26.66 29.33
N VAL A 27 2.39 -27.65 28.43
CA VAL A 27 2.06 -27.43 27.01
C VAL A 27 0.65 -26.86 26.86
N TYR A 28 -0.32 -27.39 27.60
CA TYR A 28 -1.70 -26.88 27.59
C TYR A 28 -1.78 -25.41 28.04
N LEU A 29 -1.11 -25.07 29.14
CA LEU A 29 -1.08 -23.71 29.66
C LEU A 29 -0.37 -22.75 28.70
N ALA A 30 0.79 -23.14 28.17
CA ALA A 30 1.55 -22.34 27.22
C ALA A 30 0.74 -22.04 25.95
N TRP A 31 0.05 -23.05 25.40
CA TRP A 31 -0.79 -22.90 24.22
C TRP A 31 -1.91 -21.87 24.42
N TYR A 32 -2.70 -22.00 25.50
CA TYR A 32 -3.79 -21.08 25.77
C TYR A 32 -3.32 -19.67 26.14
N GLN A 33 -2.20 -19.54 26.86
CA GLN A 33 -1.61 -18.25 27.17
C GLN A 33 -1.12 -17.54 25.90
N SER A 34 -0.43 -18.24 25.01
CA SER A 34 0.03 -17.70 23.74
C SER A 34 -1.16 -17.23 22.89
N ARG A 35 -2.16 -18.09 22.71
CA ARG A 35 -3.37 -17.79 21.93
C ARG A 35 -4.23 -16.67 22.52
N ARG A 36 -4.17 -16.45 23.84
CA ARG A 36 -4.82 -15.29 24.48
C ARG A 36 -4.05 -14.01 24.25
N LYS A 37 -2.71 -14.06 24.33
CA LYS A 37 -1.82 -12.92 24.01
C LYS A 37 -2.00 -12.48 22.57
N GLU A 38 -2.02 -13.42 21.63
CA GLU A 38 -2.24 -13.14 20.21
C GLU A 38 -3.60 -12.47 19.95
N ARG A 39 -4.69 -13.04 20.49
CA ARG A 39 -6.02 -12.41 20.44
C ARG A 39 -6.05 -11.01 21.07
N TYR A 40 -5.37 -10.83 22.19
CA TYR A 40 -5.29 -9.51 22.85
C TYR A 40 -4.58 -8.49 21.95
N GLN A 41 -3.52 -8.87 21.24
CA GLN A 41 -2.86 -7.98 20.28
C GLN A 41 -3.79 -7.64 19.11
N LEU A 42 -4.51 -8.60 18.55
CA LEU A 42 -5.48 -8.36 17.48
C LEU A 42 -6.64 -7.45 17.94
N GLU A 43 -7.23 -7.72 19.10
CA GLU A 43 -8.26 -6.88 19.74
C GLU A 43 -7.77 -5.44 19.92
N LYS A 44 -6.51 -5.27 20.36
CA LYS A 44 -5.88 -3.97 20.56
C LYS A 44 -5.59 -3.26 19.23
N MET A 45 -5.11 -3.99 18.22
CA MET A 45 -4.87 -3.45 16.87
C MET A 45 -6.19 -2.96 16.25
N GLN A 46 -7.27 -3.74 16.33
CA GLN A 46 -8.59 -3.35 15.84
C GLN A 46 -9.14 -2.13 16.57
N LYS A 47 -9.08 -2.11 17.92
CA LYS A 47 -9.55 -0.96 18.72
C LYS A 47 -8.80 0.33 18.40
N ASN A 48 -7.50 0.22 18.14
CA ASN A 48 -6.63 1.37 17.90
C ASN A 48 -6.46 1.70 16.41
N GLY A 49 -7.14 1.00 15.50
CA GLY A 49 -7.02 1.21 14.05
C GLY A 49 -5.62 0.99 13.49
N VAL A 50 -4.77 0.20 14.16
CA VAL A 50 -3.37 0.00 13.76
C VAL A 50 -3.31 -0.95 12.57
N CYS A 51 -2.93 -0.43 11.41
CA CYS A 51 -2.67 -1.22 10.20
C CYS A 51 -1.17 -1.55 10.12
N GLY A 52 -0.83 -2.79 9.75
CA GLY A 52 0.56 -3.18 9.53
C GLY A 52 1.15 -2.46 8.30
N ILE A 53 2.42 -2.06 8.39
CA ILE A 53 3.13 -1.35 7.30
C ILE A 53 3.08 -2.15 5.98
N GLU A 54 3.05 -3.47 6.05
CA GLU A 54 2.92 -4.37 4.88
C GLU A 54 1.66 -4.11 4.05
N LYS A 55 0.56 -3.65 4.67
CA LYS A 55 -0.68 -3.29 3.97
C LYS A 55 -0.67 -1.88 3.37
N VAL A 56 0.33 -1.07 3.72
CA VAL A 56 0.49 0.31 3.24
C VAL A 56 1.20 0.34 1.87
N GLY A 57 2.00 -0.68 1.54
CA GLY A 57 2.78 -0.73 0.30
C GLY A 57 1.94 -0.79 -0.98
N GLU A 58 0.84 -1.55 -0.99
CA GLU A 58 -0.05 -1.65 -2.16
C GLU A 58 -1.06 -0.48 -2.24
N THR A 59 -1.14 0.33 -1.19
CA THR A 59 -2.19 1.33 -0.97
C THR A 59 -1.61 2.74 -0.80
N SER A 60 -0.44 3.03 -1.36
CA SER A 60 0.22 4.34 -1.22
C SER A 60 -0.70 5.49 -1.64
N TYR A 61 -1.53 5.28 -2.67
CA TYR A 61 -2.49 6.26 -3.14
C TYR A 61 -3.79 6.28 -2.31
N ASN A 62 -4.41 5.15 -1.93
CA ASN A 62 -5.63 5.25 -1.09
C ASN A 62 -5.34 5.70 0.35
N SER A 63 -4.09 5.63 0.83
CA SER A 63 -3.73 6.11 2.16
C SER A 63 -3.96 7.61 2.36
N TYR A 64 -3.86 8.46 1.32
CA TYR A 64 -4.15 9.90 1.46
C TYR A 64 -5.65 10.20 1.36
N LEU A 65 -6.41 9.38 0.61
CA LEU A 65 -7.86 9.57 0.44
C LEU A 65 -8.63 9.46 1.75
N HIS A 66 -8.16 8.64 2.70
CA HIS A 66 -8.80 8.47 4.02
C HIS A 66 -8.76 9.72 4.91
N ILE A 67 -7.94 10.71 4.58
CA ILE A 67 -7.80 11.97 5.34
C ILE A 67 -8.67 13.07 4.72
N LEU A 68 -9.12 12.89 3.47
CA LEU A 68 -9.86 13.89 2.70
C LEU A 68 -11.36 13.83 3.00
N SER A 69 -12.04 14.97 2.85
CA SER A 69 -13.50 15.02 2.90
C SER A 69 -14.12 14.30 1.70
N PRO A 70 -15.40 13.86 1.78
CA PRO A 70 -16.10 13.28 0.63
C PRO A 70 -16.07 14.19 -0.62
N GLU A 71 -16.21 15.50 -0.43
CA GLU A 71 -16.16 16.49 -1.51
C GLU A 71 -14.76 16.56 -2.13
N GLU A 72 -13.70 16.57 -1.31
CA GLU A 72 -12.32 16.56 -1.79
C GLU A 72 -11.99 15.26 -2.55
N ILE A 73 -12.47 14.11 -2.10
CA ILE A 73 -12.29 12.83 -2.79
C ILE A 73 -12.91 12.91 -4.20
N VAL A 74 -14.12 13.44 -4.32
CA VAL A 74 -14.79 13.58 -5.63
C VAL A 74 -13.99 14.48 -6.57
N ILE A 75 -13.48 15.61 -6.07
CA ILE A 75 -12.61 16.51 -6.85
C ILE A 75 -11.35 15.77 -7.33
N ARG A 76 -10.65 15.06 -6.43
CA ARG A 76 -9.45 14.30 -6.79
C ARG A 76 -9.72 13.21 -7.83
N VAL A 77 -10.84 12.50 -7.70
CA VAL A 77 -11.23 11.47 -8.67
C VAL A 77 -11.48 12.09 -10.05
N SER A 78 -12.13 13.27 -10.12
CA SER A 78 -12.31 14.02 -11.37
C SER A 78 -10.97 14.43 -11.99
N GLU A 79 -10.09 15.05 -11.21
CA GLU A 79 -8.75 15.49 -11.67
C GLU A 79 -7.94 14.33 -12.25
N ILE A 80 -8.00 13.15 -11.61
CA ILE A 80 -7.30 11.96 -12.09
C ILE A 80 -7.88 11.48 -13.42
N GLN A 81 -9.21 11.48 -13.56
CA GLN A 81 -9.88 11.06 -14.79
C GLN A 81 -9.53 12.00 -15.95
N GLU A 82 -9.57 13.31 -15.73
CA GLU A 82 -9.18 14.32 -16.73
C GLU A 82 -7.71 14.15 -17.15
N LEU A 83 -6.80 13.92 -16.20
CA LEU A 83 -5.40 13.64 -16.51
C LEU A 83 -5.23 12.33 -17.30
N GLN A 84 -5.96 11.27 -16.94
CA GLN A 84 -5.94 10.01 -17.66
C GLN A 84 -6.43 10.17 -19.10
N GLU A 85 -7.44 11.01 -19.33
CA GLU A 85 -7.88 11.33 -20.68
C GLU A 85 -6.83 12.14 -21.45
N ALA A 86 -6.21 13.14 -20.83
CA ALA A 86 -5.15 13.93 -21.44
C ALA A 86 -3.95 13.08 -21.85
N LEU A 87 -3.56 12.10 -21.01
CA LEU A 87 -2.44 11.19 -21.29
C LEU A 87 -2.66 10.32 -22.54
N LYS A 88 -3.91 9.97 -22.89
CA LYS A 88 -4.23 9.18 -24.09
C LYS A 88 -3.85 9.89 -25.41
N TYR A 89 -3.67 11.21 -25.38
CA TYR A 89 -3.29 12.01 -26.56
C TYR A 89 -1.77 12.08 -26.78
N LEU A 90 -0.98 11.56 -25.84
CA LEU A 90 0.46 11.44 -26.02
C LEU A 90 0.78 10.32 -27.00
N SER A 91 1.84 10.50 -27.80
CA SER A 91 2.37 9.37 -28.56
C SER A 91 3.04 8.36 -27.63
N GLU A 92 3.24 7.13 -28.09
CA GLU A 92 3.93 6.09 -27.31
C GLU A 92 5.30 6.56 -26.79
N GLU A 93 6.07 7.25 -27.63
CA GLU A 93 7.36 7.81 -27.20
C GLU A 93 7.24 8.93 -26.16
N GLU A 94 6.20 9.75 -26.22
CA GLU A 94 5.94 10.81 -25.25
C GLU A 94 5.47 10.20 -23.92
N MET A 95 4.63 9.17 -23.97
CA MET A 95 4.16 8.44 -22.81
C MET A 95 5.29 7.68 -22.12
N GLU A 96 6.15 7.01 -22.87
CA GLU A 96 7.33 6.31 -22.35
C GLU A 96 8.28 7.30 -21.64
N LEU A 97 8.47 8.50 -22.20
CA LEU A 97 9.26 9.54 -21.56
C LEU A 97 8.66 9.97 -20.20
N ILE A 98 7.33 10.13 -20.13
CA ILE A 98 6.64 10.48 -18.88
C ILE A 98 6.74 9.33 -17.87
N ARG A 99 6.53 8.09 -18.31
CA ARG A 99 6.67 6.88 -17.50
C ARG A 99 8.03 6.83 -16.82
N LEU A 100 9.10 6.93 -17.60
CA LEU A 100 10.47 6.86 -17.07
C LEU A 100 10.75 7.97 -16.06
N LEU A 101 10.33 9.21 -16.35
CA LEU A 101 10.67 10.36 -15.52
C LEU A 101 9.84 10.47 -14.24
N PHE A 102 8.55 10.11 -14.27
CA PHE A 102 7.62 10.37 -13.17
C PHE A 102 7.15 9.11 -12.43
N PHE A 103 7.17 7.94 -13.07
CA PHE A 103 6.71 6.69 -12.47
C PHE A 103 7.87 5.76 -12.09
N GLU A 104 8.93 5.73 -12.90
CA GLU A 104 10.11 4.90 -12.62
C GLU A 104 11.27 5.68 -11.98
N GLU A 105 11.07 6.98 -11.72
CA GLU A 105 12.02 7.88 -11.06
C GLU A 105 13.40 7.96 -11.75
N TYR A 106 13.44 7.83 -13.09
CA TYR A 106 14.69 7.98 -13.83
C TYR A 106 15.13 9.44 -13.81
N THR A 107 16.41 9.66 -13.54
CA THR A 107 17.01 10.99 -13.73
C THR A 107 17.09 11.32 -15.22
N VAL A 108 17.07 12.62 -15.55
CA VAL A 108 17.24 13.11 -16.93
C VAL A 108 18.49 12.52 -17.61
N LYS A 109 19.57 12.29 -16.86
CA LYS A 109 20.80 11.67 -17.38
C LYS A 109 20.59 10.20 -17.75
N LYS A 110 19.93 9.44 -16.87
CA LYS A 110 19.62 8.02 -17.10
C LYS A 110 18.65 7.85 -18.27
N THR A 111 17.61 8.68 -18.34
CA THR A 111 16.65 8.70 -19.46
C THR A 111 17.32 9.08 -20.77
N ALA A 112 18.26 10.03 -20.77
CA ALA A 112 19.01 10.42 -21.95
C ALA A 112 19.87 9.26 -22.49
N GLN A 113 20.51 8.50 -21.58
CA GLN A 113 21.23 7.29 -21.94
C GLN A 113 20.31 6.21 -22.51
N TYR A 114 19.12 6.01 -21.91
CA TYR A 114 18.12 5.05 -22.40
C TYR A 114 17.67 5.34 -23.84
N PHE A 115 17.36 6.60 -24.15
CA PHE A 115 16.98 7.03 -25.50
C PHE A 115 18.17 7.25 -26.45
N GLY A 116 19.42 7.06 -25.98
CA GLY A 116 20.61 7.30 -26.80
C GLY A 116 20.79 8.75 -27.26
N CYS A 117 20.31 9.74 -26.49
CA CYS A 117 20.36 11.16 -26.86
C CYS A 117 21.01 12.03 -25.78
N CYS A 118 21.20 13.32 -26.05
CA CYS A 118 21.74 14.24 -25.05
C CYS A 118 20.67 14.67 -24.02
N THR A 119 21.11 15.06 -22.82
CA THR A 119 20.24 15.49 -21.72
C THR A 119 19.39 16.71 -22.07
N LYS A 120 19.90 17.61 -22.94
CA LYS A 120 19.17 18.78 -23.44
C LYS A 120 17.92 18.35 -24.22
N THR A 121 18.02 17.31 -25.04
CA THR A 121 16.88 16.76 -25.80
C THR A 121 15.80 16.23 -24.86
N ILE A 122 16.17 15.47 -23.83
CA ILE A 122 15.21 14.98 -22.83
C ILE A 122 14.50 16.14 -22.11
N ARG A 123 15.23 17.18 -21.70
CA ARG A 123 14.63 18.36 -21.06
C ARG A 123 13.64 19.07 -22.00
N ASN A 124 14.01 19.24 -23.26
CA ASN A 124 13.14 19.88 -24.26
C ASN A 124 11.89 19.04 -24.53
N ARG A 125 12.04 17.72 -24.73
CA ARG A 125 10.93 16.79 -24.91
C ARG A 125 10.00 16.80 -23.70
N LYS A 126 10.55 16.72 -22.48
CA LYS A 126 9.77 16.80 -21.24
C LYS A 126 8.93 18.07 -21.19
N ASN A 127 9.54 19.23 -21.44
CA ASN A 127 8.81 20.50 -21.41
C ASN A 127 7.71 20.56 -22.48
N LYS A 128 7.97 20.03 -23.69
CA LYS A 128 6.97 19.97 -24.76
C LYS A 128 5.79 19.08 -24.40
N VAL A 129 6.05 17.90 -23.83
CA VAL A 129 5.00 16.97 -23.39
C VAL A 129 4.18 17.57 -22.26
N LEU A 130 4.82 18.20 -21.28
CA LEU A 130 4.12 18.87 -20.18
C LEU A 130 3.25 20.05 -20.69
N GLN A 131 3.74 20.82 -21.66
CA GLN A 131 2.94 21.88 -22.27
C GLN A 131 1.73 21.29 -23.00
N LYS A 132 1.92 20.21 -23.78
CA LYS A 132 0.83 19.52 -24.49
C LYS A 132 -0.25 19.01 -23.52
N LEU A 133 0.16 18.44 -22.39
CA LEU A 133 -0.77 18.00 -21.33
C LEU A 133 -1.50 19.18 -20.70
N LYS A 134 -0.80 20.28 -20.41
CA LYS A 134 -1.40 21.49 -19.86
C LYS A 134 -2.46 22.06 -20.81
N ASP A 135 -2.12 22.25 -22.09
CA ASP A 135 -3.05 22.75 -23.10
C ASP A 135 -4.27 21.84 -23.23
N ARG A 136 -4.09 20.52 -23.07
CA ARG A 136 -5.19 19.56 -23.11
C ARG A 136 -6.11 19.68 -21.88
N LEU A 137 -5.55 19.83 -20.69
CA LEU A 137 -6.31 20.00 -19.45
C LEU A 137 -7.06 21.34 -19.40
N GLU A 138 -6.51 22.40 -19.99
CA GLU A 138 -7.20 23.69 -20.10
C GLU A 138 -8.35 23.70 -21.13
N THR A 139 -8.45 22.65 -21.96
CA THR A 139 -9.49 22.53 -23.01
C THR A 139 -10.52 21.43 -22.74
N LEU A 140 -10.38 20.67 -21.66
CA LEU A 140 -11.39 19.72 -21.16
C LEU A 140 -12.40 20.46 -20.27
#